data_AF-A0A8T6U9Z6-F1
#
_entry.id   AF-A0A8T6U9Z6-F1
#
_cell.length_a   1.000
_cell.length_b   1.000
_cell.length_c   1.000
_cell.angle_alpha   90.00
_cell.angle_beta   90.00
_cell.angle_gamma   90.00
#
_symmetry.space_group_name_H-M   'P 1'
#
loop_
_entity.id
_entity.type
_entity.pdbx_description
1 polymer ?
#
loop_
_entity_poly.entity_id
_entity_poly.type
_entity_poly.pdbx_seq_one_letter_code
_entity_poly.pdbx_strand_id
1 'polypeptide(L)'
;MDELLTPIVYLLVIGGVAGYFMGYLVKRISGMALTIGVFGFLLLFMAYTKTIDLNLDELVATVTKFADILGPLGFATLASSAPFVGSFVVGLVLGLRRG
;
A
#
# COMPACT_ATOMS: atom_id res chain seq x y z
N MET A 1 -28.29 -21.43 1.53
CA MET A 1 -28.08 -19.97 1.38
C MET A 1 -26.91 -19.45 2.22
N ASP A 2 -26.39 -20.27 3.15
CA ASP A 2 -25.26 -19.95 4.02
C ASP A 2 -23.87 -19.98 3.33
N GLU A 3 -23.74 -20.71 2.21
CA GLU A 3 -22.47 -20.83 1.47
C GLU A 3 -22.02 -19.54 0.76
N LEU A 4 -22.93 -18.60 0.49
CA LEU A 4 -22.61 -17.33 -0.18
C LEU A 4 -22.43 -16.16 0.81
N LEU A 5 -23.05 -16.23 1.99
CA LEU A 5 -22.93 -15.20 3.02
C LEU A 5 -21.58 -15.28 3.74
N THR A 6 -21.09 -16.50 3.99
CA THR A 6 -19.82 -16.73 4.69
C THR A 6 -18.61 -16.09 3.98
N PRO A 7 -18.43 -16.23 2.64
CA PRO A 7 -17.37 -15.53 1.92
C PRO A 7 -17.52 -13.99 1.98
N ILE A 8 -18.74 -13.46 1.81
CA ILE A 8 -18.97 -12.01 1.76
C ILE A 8 -18.63 -11.35 3.10
N VAL A 9 -19.03 -11.97 4.22
CA VAL A 9 -18.69 -11.50 5.57
C VAL A 9 -17.19 -11.56 5.80
N TYR A 10 -16.52 -12.62 5.35
CA TYR A 10 -15.08 -12.77 5.47
C TYR A 10 -14.30 -11.70 4.69
N LEU A 11 -14.72 -11.41 3.45
CA LEU A 11 -14.15 -10.33 2.64
C LEU A 11 -14.36 -8.95 3.28
N LEU A 12 -15.51 -8.75 3.92
CA LEU A 12 -15.86 -7.49 4.58
C LEU A 12 -15.02 -7.26 5.85
N VAL A 13 -14.78 -8.31 6.64
CA VAL A 13 -13.93 -8.23 7.83
C VAL A 13 -12.47 -8.02 7.45
N ILE A 14 -11.94 -8.79 6.49
CA ILE A 14 -10.54 -8.67 6.07
C ILE A 14 -10.30 -7.31 5.41
N GLY A 15 -11.19 -6.88 4.50
CA GLY A 15 -11.07 -5.57 3.86
C GLY A 15 -11.14 -4.44 4.87
N GLY A 16 -12.08 -4.48 5.82
CA GLY A 16 -12.19 -3.48 6.89
C GLY A 16 -10.96 -3.39 7.78
N VAL A 17 -10.43 -4.53 8.25
CA VAL A 17 -9.22 -4.56 9.09
C VAL A 17 -8.00 -4.10 8.31
N ALA A 18 -7.79 -4.62 7.09
CA ALA A 18 -6.69 -4.20 6.23
C ALA A 18 -6.75 -2.70 5.91
N GLY A 19 -7.94 -2.19 5.60
CA GLY A 19 -8.19 -0.76 5.36
C GLY A 19 -7.83 0.08 6.58
N TYR A 20 -8.27 -0.32 7.77
CA TYR A 20 -7.97 0.40 9.01
C TYR A 20 -6.46 0.49 9.28
N PHE A 21 -5.74 -0.63 9.16
CA PHE A 21 -4.28 -0.62 9.29
C PHE A 21 -3.64 0.28 8.24
N MET A 22 -4.06 0.20 6.98
CA MET A 22 -3.49 1.01 5.91
C MET A 22 -3.73 2.51 6.13
N GLY A 23 -4.94 2.89 6.55
CA GLY A 23 -5.27 4.28 6.90
C GLY A 23 -4.42 4.80 8.06
N TYR A 24 -4.21 3.99 9.11
CA TYR A 24 -3.32 4.34 10.22
C TYR A 24 -1.86 4.53 9.75
N LEU A 25 -1.35 3.61 8.92
CA LEU A 25 -0.01 3.72 8.34
C LEU A 25 0.14 4.99 7.50
N VAL A 26 -0.81 5.30 6.62
CA VAL A 26 -0.78 6.49 5.76
C VAL A 26 -0.68 7.76 6.60
N LYS A 27 -1.43 7.87 7.70
CA LYS A 27 -1.37 9.05 8.57
C LYS A 27 -0.03 9.16 9.29
N ARG A 28 0.51 8.03 9.76
CA ARG A 28 1.82 7.97 10.41
C ARG A 28 2.96 8.33 9.45
N ILE A 29 2.89 7.88 8.20
CA ILE A 29 3.85 8.21 7.13
C ILE A 29 3.68 9.67 6.68
N SER A 30 2.45 10.20 6.66
CA SER A 30 2.20 11.60 6.33
C SER A 30 2.91 12.55 7.31
N GLY A 31 2.99 12.20 8.61
CA GLY A 31 3.81 12.94 9.57
C GLY A 31 5.31 12.90 9.28
N MET A 32 5.79 11.85 8.61
CA MET A 32 7.18 11.67 8.17
C MET A 32 7.42 12.13 6.72
N ALA A 33 6.40 12.62 6.02
CA ALA A 33 6.50 12.98 4.60
C ALA A 33 7.58 14.03 4.35
N LEU A 34 7.76 14.96 5.28
CA LEU A 34 8.80 15.98 5.21
C LEU A 34 10.20 15.36 5.32
N THR A 35 10.39 14.39 6.22
CA THR A 35 11.66 13.67 6.39
C THR A 35 12.00 12.83 5.17
N ILE A 36 11.01 12.12 4.60
CA ILE A 36 11.18 11.31 3.39
C ILE A 36 11.52 12.21 2.19
N GLY A 37 10.86 13.36 2.06
CA GLY A 37 11.14 14.35 1.01
C GLY A 37 12.56 14.91 1.11
N VAL A 38 13.00 15.31 2.31
CA VAL A 38 14.37 15.79 2.54
C VAL A 38 15.40 14.69 2.26
N PHE A 39 15.12 13.46 2.67
CA PHE A 39 16.01 12.31 2.40
C PHE A 39 16.12 12.01 0.90
N GLY A 40 14.99 12.01 0.18
CA GLY A 40 14.97 11.85 -1.27
C GLY A 40 15.71 12.98 -2.00
N PHE A 41 15.58 14.21 -1.53
CA PHE A 41 16.32 15.35 -2.06
C PHE A 41 17.83 15.22 -1.84
N LEU A 42 18.25 14.72 -0.67
CA LEU A 42 19.66 14.44 -0.36
C LEU A 42 20.24 13.36 -1.29
N LEU A 43 19.49 12.28 -1.51
CA LEU A 43 19.89 11.20 -2.42
C LEU A 43 20.03 11.70 -3.86
N LEU A 44 19.09 12.55 -4.31
CA LEU A 44 19.15 13.15 -5.64
C LEU A 44 20.36 14.09 -5.78
N PHE A 45 20.66 14.86 -4.73
CA PHE A 45 21.86 15.70 -4.69
C PHE A 45 23.15 14.87 -4.79
N MET A 46 23.20 13.74 -4.08
CA MET A 46 24.37 12.84 -4.08
C MET A 46 24.54 12.06 -5.39
N ALA A 47 23.45 11.80 -6.10
CA ALA A 47 23.46 11.27 -7.45
C ALA A 47 23.90 12.32 -8.48
N TYR A 48 23.47 13.58 -8.31
CA TYR A 48 23.89 14.68 -9.16
C TYR A 48 25.40 14.95 -9.05
N THR A 49 25.97 14.82 -7.85
CA THR A 49 27.43 14.91 -7.64
C THR A 49 28.22 13.69 -8.15
N LYS A 50 27.57 12.73 -8.84
CA LYS A 50 28.15 11.46 -9.33
C LYS A 50 28.89 10.64 -8.27
N THR A 51 28.58 10.85 -6.99
CA THR A 51 29.19 10.11 -5.89
C THR A 51 28.51 8.76 -5.69
N ILE A 52 27.24 8.63 -6.11
CA ILE A 52 26.49 7.38 -6.22
C ILE A 52 25.93 7.27 -7.64
N ASP A 53 26.20 6.15 -8.30
CA ASP A 53 25.56 5.77 -9.56
C ASP A 53 24.17 5.19 -9.25
N LEU A 54 23.13 6.03 -9.31
CA LEU A 54 21.75 5.57 -9.15
C LEU A 54 21.29 4.92 -10.45
N ASN A 55 21.47 3.60 -10.56
CA ASN A 55 20.92 2.82 -11.65
C ASN A 55 19.41 2.66 -11.48
N LEU A 56 18.65 3.59 -12.07
CA LEU A 56 17.19 3.58 -12.04
C LEU A 56 16.60 2.33 -12.67
N ASP A 57 17.27 1.74 -13.67
CA ASP A 57 16.81 0.50 -14.30
C ASP A 57 16.86 -0.69 -13.33
N GLU A 58 17.91 -0.76 -12.51
CA GLU A 58 18.08 -1.82 -11.52
C GLU A 58 17.12 -1.65 -10.33
N LEU A 59 16.84 -0.39 -9.95
CA LEU A 59 15.80 -0.07 -8.97
C LEU A 59 14.41 -0.47 -9.46
N VAL A 60 14.07 -0.10 -10.70
CA VAL A 60 12.80 -0.48 -11.32
C VAL A 60 12.70 -2.00 -11.44
N ALA A 61 13.73 -2.68 -11.92
CA ALA A 61 13.74 -4.14 -12.03
C ALA A 61 13.54 -4.83 -10.68
N THR A 62 14.11 -4.28 -9.61
CA THR A 62 13.92 -4.79 -8.25
C THR A 62 12.48 -4.60 -7.79
N VAL A 63 11.90 -3.40 -7.97
CA VAL A 63 10.50 -3.12 -7.65
C VAL A 63 9.55 -4.03 -8.44
N THR A 64 9.81 -4.25 -9.73
CA THR A 64 9.01 -5.14 -10.58
C THR A 64 9.08 -6.58 -10.10
N LYS A 65 10.26 -7.09 -9.71
CA LYS A 65 10.39 -8.44 -9.12
C LYS A 65 9.59 -8.58 -7.82
N PHE A 66 9.61 -7.57 -6.95
CA PHE A 66 8.77 -7.57 -5.75
C PHE A 66 7.28 -7.54 -6.08
N ALA A 67 6.89 -6.73 -7.07
CA ALA A 67 5.50 -6.68 -7.54
C ALA A 67 5.05 -8.02 -8.15
N ASP A 68 5.89 -8.71 -8.91
CA ASP A 68 5.62 -10.02 -9.48
C ASP A 68 5.49 -11.12 -8.42
N ILE A 69 6.20 -11.02 -7.29
CA ILE A 69 6.03 -11.93 -6.15
C ILE A 69 4.67 -11.70 -5.46
N LEU A 70 4.21 -10.46 -5.43
CA LEU A 70 2.94 -10.08 -4.80
C LEU A 70 1.73 -10.24 -5.75
N GLY A 71 1.94 -10.24 -7.07
CA GLY A 71 0.90 -10.39 -8.09
C GLY A 71 0.03 -11.64 -7.94
N PRO A 72 0.59 -12.84 -7.68
CA PRO A 72 -0.15 -14.08 -7.47
C PRO A 72 -1.06 -14.08 -6.24
N LEU A 73 -0.88 -13.15 -5.29
CA LEU A 73 -1.70 -13.04 -4.09
C LEU A 73 -3.13 -12.58 -4.40
N GLY A 74 -3.45 -12.29 -5.66
CA GLY A 74 -4.81 -12.01 -6.09
C GLY A 74 -5.36 -10.70 -5.53
N PHE A 75 -4.50 -9.77 -5.10
CA PHE A 75 -4.95 -8.45 -4.65
C PHE A 75 -5.76 -7.73 -5.74
N ALA A 76 -5.43 -7.94 -7.02
CA ALA A 76 -6.19 -7.39 -8.14
C ALA A 76 -7.61 -7.99 -8.25
N THR A 77 -7.77 -9.30 -8.00
CA THR A 77 -9.08 -9.96 -8.02
C THR A 77 -9.89 -9.62 -6.76
N LEU A 78 -9.24 -9.50 -5.61
CA LEU A 78 -9.83 -8.98 -4.37
C LEU A 78 -10.30 -7.52 -4.53
N ALA A 79 -9.47 -6.66 -5.11
CA ALA A 79 -9.82 -5.26 -5.40
C ALA A 79 -10.93 -5.11 -6.47
N SER A 80 -11.20 -6.15 -7.25
CA SER A 80 -12.33 -6.17 -8.20
C SER A 80 -13.66 -6.56 -7.54
N SER A 81 -13.64 -7.03 -6.29
CA SER A 81 -14.85 -7.42 -5.57
C SER A 81 -15.47 -6.23 -4.82
N ALA A 82 -16.70 -5.87 -5.17
CA ALA A 82 -17.41 -4.73 -4.60
C ALA A 82 -17.53 -4.75 -3.05
N PRO A 83 -17.76 -5.91 -2.36
CA PRO A 83 -17.85 -5.95 -0.90
C PRO A 83 -16.51 -5.67 -0.21
N PHE A 84 -15.41 -6.16 -0.78
CA PHE A 84 -14.07 -5.92 -0.25
C PHE A 84 -13.70 -4.45 -0.35
N VAL A 85 -13.84 -3.85 -1.54
CA VAL A 85 -13.52 -2.42 -1.75
C VAL A 85 -14.37 -1.54 -0.84
N GLY A 86 -15.68 -1.82 -0.74
CA GLY A 86 -16.56 -1.07 0.16
C GLY A 86 -16.09 -1.12 1.62
N SER A 87 -15.78 -2.33 2.11
CA SER A 87 -15.29 -2.51 3.48
C SER A 87 -13.91 -1.90 3.72
N PHE A 88 -13.03 -1.98 2.72
CA PHE A 88 -11.67 -1.45 2.76
C PHE A 88 -11.67 0.06 2.81
N VAL A 89 -12.49 0.73 1.99
CA VAL A 89 -12.63 2.19 2.01
C VAL A 89 -13.19 2.67 3.36
N VAL A 90 -14.20 2.00 3.89
CA VAL A 90 -14.76 2.33 5.21
C VAL A 90 -13.72 2.14 6.32
N GLY A 91 -13.00 1.01 6.30
CA GLY A 91 -11.90 0.73 7.21
C GLY A 91 -10.79 1.78 7.11
N LEU A 92 -10.39 2.15 5.89
CA LEU A 92 -9.35 3.14 5.60
C LEU A 92 -9.72 4.53 6.11
N VAL A 93 -10.95 4.99 5.85
CA VAL A 93 -11.43 6.28 6.35
C VAL A 93 -11.45 6.30 7.88
N LEU A 94 -11.88 5.21 8.52
CA LEU A 94 -11.86 5.08 9.98
C LEU A 94 -10.42 5.07 10.52
N GLY A 95 -9.49 4.38 9.85
CA GLY A 95 -8.07 4.35 10.18
C GLY A 95 -7.41 5.72 10.05
N LEU A 96 -7.70 6.47 8.99
CA LEU A 96 -7.22 7.85 8.80
C LEU A 96 -7.78 8.83 9.83
N ARG A 97 -9.04 8.65 10.25
CA ARG A 97 -9.65 9.53 11.26
C ARG A 97 -9.12 9.25 12.67
N ARG A 98 -8.87 7.99 13.01
CA ARG A 98 -8.40 7.58 14.36
C ARG A 98 -6.88 7.55 14.53
N GLY A 99 -6.12 7.38 13.45
CA GLY A 99 -4.65 7.48 13.45
C GLY A 99 -4.14 8.90 13.58
#